data_AF-A0A0E9X6D4-F1
#
_entry.id   AF-A0A0E9X6D4-F1
#
_cell.length_a   1.000
_cell.length_b   1.000
_cell.length_c   1.000
_cell.angle_alpha   90.00
_cell.angle_beta   90.00
_cell.angle_gamma   90.00
#
_symmetry.space_group_name_H-M   'P 1'
#
loop_
_entity.id
_entity.type
_entity.pdbx_description
1 polymer ?
#
loop_
_entity_poly.entity_id
_entity_poly.type
_entity_poly.pdbx_seq_one_letter_code
_entity_poly.pdbx_strand_id
1 'polypeptide(L)'
;MGDGGMIVDYHGCDFFPERWFNIVFVLRTDNTVLYNRLESRGYAGKKLQDNIQCEIFQTIFEEAMEAYRDEIVHQLPSNDPEDLERNLEQIVQWTEQWMKDNN
;
A
#
# COMPACT_ATOMS: atom_id res chain seq x y z
N MET A 1 10.70 -18.45 15.83
CA MET A 1 10.37 -17.02 15.68
C MET A 1 11.12 -16.55 14.46
N GLY A 2 10.43 -16.03 13.45
CA GLY A 2 11.12 -15.43 12.31
C GLY A 2 11.68 -14.07 12.72
N ASP A 3 12.77 -13.65 12.11
CA ASP A 3 13.29 -12.30 12.30
C ASP A 3 12.25 -11.28 11.81
N GLY A 4 11.93 -10.29 12.65
CA GLY A 4 11.03 -9.17 12.31
C GLY A 4 11.75 -8.04 11.58
N GLY A 5 11.11 -6.87 11.48
CA GLY A 5 11.73 -5.68 10.85
C GLY A 5 11.77 -5.73 9.32
N MET A 6 10.83 -6.44 8.72
CA MET A 6 10.73 -6.61 7.27
C MET A 6 9.72 -5.64 6.66
N ILE A 7 10.04 -5.09 5.49
CA ILE A 7 9.11 -4.34 4.65
C ILE A 7 8.79 -5.22 3.44
N VAL A 8 7.50 -5.47 3.20
CA VAL A 8 7.00 -6.27 2.08
C VAL A 8 6.25 -5.36 1.12
N ASP A 9 6.56 -5.47 -0.18
CA ASP A 9 5.89 -4.73 -1.25
C ASP A 9 5.28 -5.73 -2.25
N TYR A 10 3.95 -5.70 -2.35
CA TYR A 10 3.20 -6.48 -3.33
C TYR A 10 1.84 -5.81 -3.61
N HIS A 11 1.24 -6.16 -4.75
CA HIS A 11 -0.05 -5.62 -5.20
C HIS A 11 -1.24 -6.53 -4.84
N GLY A 12 -1.07 -7.37 -3.82
CA GLY A 12 -2.05 -8.32 -3.30
C GLY A 12 -1.59 -8.77 -1.91
N CYS A 13 -2.52 -9.21 -1.08
CA CYS A 13 -2.28 -9.40 0.34
C CYS A 13 -3.10 -10.50 1.02
N ASP A 14 -4.14 -11.03 0.36
CA ASP A 14 -5.04 -12.08 0.88
C ASP A 14 -4.35 -13.42 1.22
N PHE A 15 -3.26 -13.74 0.52
CA PHE A 15 -2.54 -15.00 0.67
C PHE A 15 -1.46 -14.97 1.76
N PHE A 16 -1.14 -13.80 2.30
CA PHE A 16 -0.16 -13.70 3.38
C PHE A 16 -0.79 -14.05 4.73
N PRO A 17 -0.07 -14.75 5.63
CA PRO A 17 -0.57 -14.99 6.98
C PRO A 17 -0.75 -13.68 7.74
N GLU A 18 -1.95 -13.43 8.27
CA GLU A 18 -2.31 -12.18 8.98
C GLU A 18 -1.27 -11.78 10.06
N ARG A 19 -0.75 -12.77 10.78
CA ARG A 19 0.28 -12.61 11.83
C ARG A 19 1.63 -12.06 11.38
N TRP A 20 1.86 -11.87 10.07
CA TRP A 20 3.11 -11.33 9.55
C TRP A 20 3.23 -9.82 9.75
N PHE A 21 2.13 -9.10 9.80
CA PHE A 21 2.15 -7.64 9.69
C PHE A 21 1.67 -6.98 10.98
N ASN A 22 2.46 -6.00 11.43
CA ASN A 22 2.08 -5.11 12.53
C ASN A 22 1.29 -3.89 12.03
N ILE A 23 1.42 -3.56 10.75
CA ILE A 23 0.72 -2.48 10.04
C ILE A 23 0.67 -2.78 8.54
N VAL A 24 -0.37 -2.31 7.86
CA VAL A 24 -0.59 -2.46 6.42
C VAL A 24 -0.90 -1.10 5.83
N PHE A 25 -0.18 -0.73 4.77
CA PHE A 25 -0.39 0.51 4.04
C PHE A 25 -0.85 0.22 2.62
N VAL A 26 -2.01 0.76 2.25
CA VAL A 26 -2.54 0.70 0.88
C VAL A 26 -2.29 2.05 0.22
N LEU A 27 -1.34 2.10 -0.71
CA LEU A 27 -1.07 3.32 -1.47
C LEU A 27 -2.21 3.58 -2.46
N ARG A 28 -2.73 4.81 -2.45
CA ARG A 28 -3.81 5.28 -3.34
C ARG A 28 -3.27 6.33 -4.29
N THR A 29 -3.71 6.30 -5.54
CA THR A 29 -3.28 7.29 -6.55
C THR A 29 -4.47 7.68 -7.41
N ASP A 30 -4.61 8.97 -7.68
CA ASP A 30 -5.62 9.50 -8.58
C ASP A 30 -5.52 8.86 -9.97
N ASN A 31 -6.67 8.50 -10.55
CA ASN A 31 -6.73 7.73 -11.79
C ASN A 31 -5.96 8.37 -12.96
N THR A 32 -5.99 9.69 -13.08
CA THR A 32 -5.27 10.42 -14.13
C THR A 32 -3.75 10.32 -13.95
N VAL A 33 -3.29 10.43 -12.71
CA VAL A 33 -1.87 10.28 -12.34
C VAL A 33 -1.43 8.83 -12.57
N LEU A 34 -2.21 7.86 -12.09
CA LEU A 34 -1.91 6.44 -12.26
C LEU A 34 -1.89 6.03 -13.74
N TYR A 35 -2.83 6.52 -14.54
CA TYR A 35 -2.87 6.28 -15.99
C TYR A 35 -1.57 6.73 -16.65
N ASN A 36 -1.13 7.97 -16.42
CA ASN A 36 0.11 8.50 -16.98
C ASN A 36 1.34 7.69 -16.54
N ARG A 37 1.37 7.25 -15.28
CA ARG A 37 2.46 6.40 -14.74
C ARG A 37 2.51 5.03 -15.42
N LEU A 38 1.36 4.40 -15.65
CA LEU A 38 1.30 3.08 -16.29
C LEU A 38 1.60 3.17 -17.80
N GLU A 39 1.07 4.20 -18.47
CA GLU A 39 1.34 4.46 -19.89
C GLU A 39 2.84 4.71 -20.14
N SER A 40 3.48 5.53 -19.29
CA SER A 40 4.94 5.79 -19.37
C SER A 40 5.79 4.54 -19.08
N ARG A 41 5.25 3.55 -18.36
CA ARG A 41 5.86 2.22 -18.18
C ARG A 41 5.62 1.29 -19.39
N GLY A 42 4.98 1.77 -20.45
CA GLY A 42 4.70 1.01 -21.68
C GLY A 42 3.48 0.09 -21.57
N TYR A 43 2.60 0.29 -20.58
CA TYR A 43 1.36 -0.48 -20.47
C TYR A 43 0.36 0.06 -21.49
N ALA A 44 -0.33 -0.85 -22.18
CA ALA A 44 -1.30 -0.48 -23.21
C ALA A 44 -2.47 -1.48 -23.25
N GLY A 45 -3.54 -1.08 -23.94
CA GLY A 45 -4.72 -1.90 -24.19
C GLY A 45 -5.35 -2.43 -22.90
N LYS A 46 -5.70 -3.71 -22.90
CA LYS A 46 -6.41 -4.36 -21.79
C LYS A 46 -5.67 -4.26 -20.46
N LYS A 47 -4.34 -4.43 -20.45
CA LYS A 47 -3.55 -4.39 -19.20
C LYS A 47 -3.66 -3.02 -18.51
N LEU A 48 -3.59 -1.93 -19.27
CA LEU A 48 -3.74 -0.57 -18.74
C LEU A 48 -5.15 -0.37 -18.19
N GLN A 49 -6.18 -0.77 -18.93
CA GLN A 49 -7.58 -0.67 -18.52
C GLN A 49 -7.85 -1.46 -17.25
N ASP A 50 -7.42 -2.72 -17.17
CA ASP A 50 -7.62 -3.60 -16.01
C ASP A 50 -7.00 -3.00 -14.74
N ASN A 51 -5.78 -2.42 -14.84
CA ASN A 51 -5.11 -1.80 -13.69
C ASN A 51 -5.81 -0.51 -13.22
N ILE A 52 -6.29 0.31 -14.15
CA ILE A 52 -7.03 1.53 -13.80
C ILE A 52 -8.40 1.18 -13.20
N GLN A 53 -9.08 0.16 -13.73
CA GLN A 53 -10.33 -0.34 -13.14
C GLN A 53 -10.09 -0.89 -11.73
N CYS A 54 -8.99 -1.63 -11.51
CA CYS A 54 -8.61 -2.14 -10.20
C CYS A 54 -8.53 -1.02 -9.15
N GLU A 55 -7.89 0.11 -9.48
CA GLU A 55 -7.79 1.29 -8.61
C GLU A 55 -9.13 1.99 -8.41
N ILE A 56 -9.93 2.16 -9.48
CA ILE A 56 -11.27 2.78 -9.41
C ILE A 56 -12.18 2.00 -8.46
N PHE A 57 -12.16 0.67 -8.56
CA PHE A 57 -12.95 -0.21 -7.69
C PHE A 57 -12.33 -0.43 -6.32
N GLN A 58 -11.16 0.15 -6.04
CA GLN A 58 -10.48 0.05 -4.75
C GLN A 58 -10.19 -1.41 -4.36
N THR A 59 -9.98 -2.28 -5.35
CA THR A 59 -9.93 -3.74 -5.17
C THR A 59 -8.91 -4.14 -4.10
N ILE A 60 -7.71 -3.56 -4.13
CA ILE A 60 -6.64 -3.86 -3.17
C ILE A 60 -6.92 -3.30 -1.78
N PHE A 61 -7.64 -2.19 -1.69
CA PHE A 61 -8.06 -1.65 -0.39
C PHE A 61 -9.10 -2.54 0.26
N GLU A 62 -10.12 -2.97 -0.49
CA GLU A 62 -11.14 -3.91 -0.01
C GLU A 62 -10.49 -5.24 0.39
N GLU A 63 -9.58 -5.78 -0.42
CA GLU A 63 -8.83 -7.00 -0.09
C GLU A 63 -8.04 -6.88 1.22
N ALA A 64 -7.36 -5.75 1.45
CA ALA A 64 -6.64 -5.51 2.70
C ALA A 64 -7.59 -5.39 3.92
N MET A 65 -8.75 -4.76 3.75
CA MET A 65 -9.76 -4.66 4.80
C MET A 65 -10.41 -6.01 5.14
N GLU A 66 -10.52 -6.92 4.17
CA GLU A 66 -11.03 -8.28 4.40
C GLU A 66 -9.97 -9.19 5.03
N ALA A 67 -8.68 -9.00 4.69
CA ALA A 67 -7.59 -9.86 5.14
C ALA A 67 -6.99 -9.47 6.50
N TYR A 68 -7.14 -8.22 6.94
CA TYR A 68 -6.51 -7.69 8.15
C TYR A 68 -7.50 -6.88 9.00
N ARG A 69 -7.18 -6.74 10.29
CA ARG A 69 -7.97 -5.86 11.19
C ARG A 69 -7.95 -4.42 10.69
N ASP A 70 -9.12 -3.79 10.62
CA ASP A 70 -9.32 -2.40 10.20
C ASP A 70 -8.36 -1.41 10.88
N GLU A 71 -8.03 -1.64 12.15
CA GLU A 71 -7.17 -0.77 12.96
C GLU A 71 -5.70 -0.72 12.50
N ILE A 72 -5.24 -1.70 11.72
CA ILE A 72 -3.87 -1.75 11.19
C ILE A 72 -3.80 -1.42 9.70
N VAL A 73 -4.93 -1.20 9.03
CA VAL A 73 -5.00 -0.92 7.58
C VAL A 73 -5.15 0.59 7.38
N HIS A 74 -4.18 1.20 6.69
CA HIS A 74 -4.19 2.63 6.43
C HIS A 74 -4.01 2.93 4.95
N GLN A 75 -4.80 3.87 4.43
CA GLN A 75 -4.62 4.37 3.07
C GLN A 75 -3.64 5.54 3.08
N LEU A 76 -2.71 5.54 2.13
CA LEU A 76 -1.77 6.66 1.95
C LEU A 76 -1.89 7.23 0.54
N PRO A 77 -2.14 8.54 0.37
CA PRO A 77 -2.09 9.17 -0.94
C PRO A 77 -0.66 9.11 -1.50
N SER A 78 -0.51 8.92 -2.80
CA SER A 78 0.79 8.75 -3.46
C SER A 78 0.79 9.35 -4.87
N ASN A 79 0.35 10.60 -5.00
CA ASN A 79 0.16 11.27 -6.29
C ASN A 79 1.42 12.00 -6.78
N ASP A 80 2.19 12.54 -5.87
CA ASP A 80 3.33 13.41 -6.16
C ASP A 80 4.49 13.18 -5.17
N PRO A 81 5.63 13.87 -5.36
CA PRO A 81 6.77 13.74 -4.45
C PRO A 81 6.50 14.23 -3.01
N GLU A 82 5.59 15.18 -2.80
CA GLU A 82 5.27 15.69 -1.46
C GLU A 82 4.50 14.63 -0.67
N ASP A 83 3.57 13.92 -1.33
CA ASP A 83 2.92 12.73 -0.77
C ASP A 83 3.95 11.68 -0.34
N LEU A 84 4.97 11.42 -1.15
CA LEU A 84 6.04 10.47 -0.83
C LEU A 84 6.82 10.89 0.43
N GLU A 85 7.26 12.15 0.51
CA GLU A 85 7.99 12.67 1.67
C GLU A 85 7.15 12.56 2.94
N ARG A 86 5.89 13.00 2.89
CA ARG A 86 4.96 12.91 4.02
C ARG A 86 4.67 11.47 4.44
N ASN A 87 4.58 10.53 3.49
CA ASN A 87 4.38 9.12 3.80
C ASN A 87 5.62 8.52 4.47
N LEU A 88 6.81 8.87 3.99
CA LEU A 88 8.07 8.42 4.59
C LEU A 88 8.20 8.91 6.04
N GLU A 89 7.92 10.19 6.29
CA GLU A 89 7.94 10.75 7.64
C GLU A 89 6.98 10.01 8.58
N GLN A 90 5.73 9.78 8.14
CA GLN A 90 4.73 9.06 8.93
C GLN A 90 5.14 7.61 9.25
N ILE A 91 5.63 6.86 8.25
CA ILE A 91 6.03 5.46 8.43
C ILE A 91 7.23 5.36 9.37
N VAL A 92 8.22 6.25 9.23
CA VAL A 92 9.38 6.29 10.11
C VAL A 92 8.96 6.60 11.55
N GLN A 93 8.16 7.64 11.76
CA GLN A 93 7.65 7.99 13.10
C GLN A 93 6.86 6.84 13.73
N TRP A 94 6.00 6.17 12.96
CA TRP A 94 5.27 5.01 13.42
C TRP A 94 6.21 3.87 13.84
N THR A 95 7.21 3.58 13.02
CA THR A 95 8.17 2.49 13.29
C THR A 95 8.98 2.79 14.56
N GLU A 96 9.44 4.03 14.74
CA GLU A 96 10.14 4.46 15.96
C GLU A 96 9.28 4.33 17.21
N GLN A 97 8.00 4.71 17.12
CA GLN A 97 7.07 4.59 18.24
C GLN A 97 6.77 3.12 18.55
N TRP A 98 6.52 2.30 17.54
CA TRP A 98 6.27 0.87 17.70
C TRP A 98 7.46 0.16 18.36
N MET A 99 8.69 0.50 17.97
CA MET A 99 9.90 -0.02 18.62
C MET A 99 10.00 0.37 20.09
N LYS A 100 9.57 1.58 20.50
CA LYS A 100 9.57 1.99 21.91
C LYS A 100 8.52 1.25 22.74
N ASP A 101 7.36 0.97 22.16
CA ASP A 101 6.25 0.33 22.86
C ASP A 101 6.42 -1.19 22.98
N ASN A 102 7.30 -1.80 22.18
CA ASN A 102 7.50 -3.25 22.10
C ASN A 102 8.95 -3.71 22.42
N ASN A 103 9.82 -2.81 22.90
CA ASN A 103 11.14 -3.14 23.44
C ASN A 103 11.14 -3.29 24.96
#